data_AF-W1IV64-F1
#
_entry.id   AF-W1IV64-F1
#
_cell.length_a   1.000
_cell.length_b   1.000
_cell.length_c   1.000
_cell.angle_alpha   90.00
_cell.angle_beta   90.00
_cell.angle_gamma   90.00
#
_symmetry.space_group_name_H-M   'P 1'
#
loop_
_entity.id
_entity.type
_entity.pdbx_description
1 polymer ?
#
loop_
_entity_poly.entity_id
_entity_poly.type
_entity_poly.pdbx_seq_one_letter_code
_entity_poly.pdbx_strand_id
1 'polypeptide(L)'
;MKELLQNHPNDREFPVNSFQIVKGAILERKKMAFLRPIQAIGLSSLWITTILLIAVSTGMTGLTIDSNNVPSAGYILLAMLIGFSLLGIFLSVYTFLRIKNLPGTEQKRYYTQAGLSVLSEEQRQALRLHIVRCYYNGYWVETLEHYPLKSRIPQDNDDEYRFLPLSDAEPHQSQIYQDWGIINKKGYLKMLHALWAGMHSERFAVDSAFSDGEMFNVLGSLIEESPEYVKQCTESINGRPSVLLWGFDLWRAIVLSRNCFAAGYISEETAWKNILKTADYVYEIFGSFDEFYTNYRLGNAYWSSDFDMAKKRLKEFQFYKQYCDWPMAELPWPKAKGIFIEQYMKDGFADVVNSMLLDQMDNSSGDEIMDEMIDEESSHIENRVLH
;
A
#
# COMPACT_ATOMS: atom_id res chain seq x y z
N MET A 1 -9.61 -10.38 -22.18
CA MET A 1 -9.14 -10.05 -20.82
C MET A 1 -8.39 -8.73 -20.91
N LYS A 2 -8.78 -7.72 -20.14
CA LYS A 2 -7.95 -6.52 -19.94
C LYS A 2 -6.66 -7.04 -19.29
N GLU A 3 -5.51 -6.87 -19.94
CA GLU A 3 -4.24 -7.40 -19.44
C GLU A 3 -3.98 -6.83 -18.04
N LEU A 4 -3.76 -7.70 -17.05
CA LEU A 4 -3.37 -7.30 -15.69
C LEU A 4 -2.02 -6.58 -15.82
N LEU A 5 -2.05 -5.27 -15.73
CA LEU A 5 -0.88 -4.39 -15.59
C LEU A 5 -1.25 -3.38 -14.52
N GLN A 6 -0.33 -3.14 -13.60
CA GLN A 6 -0.47 -2.11 -12.58
C GLN A 6 0.69 -1.13 -12.66
N ASN A 7 0.76 -0.18 -11.73
CA ASN A 7 1.85 0.76 -11.63
C ASN A 7 3.22 0.05 -11.48
N HIS A 8 4.31 0.74 -11.80
CA HIS A 8 5.63 0.25 -11.44
C HIS A 8 5.86 0.43 -9.93
N PRO A 9 6.60 -0.48 -9.25
CA PRO A 9 6.90 -0.30 -7.84
C PRO A 9 7.48 1.08 -7.52
N ASN A 10 6.89 1.75 -6.53
CA ASN A 10 7.20 3.12 -6.08
C ASN A 10 6.84 4.23 -7.08
N ASP A 11 6.09 3.91 -8.13
CA ASP A 11 5.50 4.86 -9.07
C ASP A 11 3.98 4.88 -8.86
N ARG A 12 3.35 6.05 -9.02
CA ARG A 12 1.89 6.19 -8.93
C ARG A 12 1.21 6.12 -10.29
N GLU A 13 1.95 6.26 -11.39
CA GLU A 13 1.37 6.23 -12.73
C GLU A 13 0.79 4.83 -13.02
N PHE A 14 -0.50 4.80 -13.36
CA PHE A 14 -1.24 3.56 -13.61
C PHE A 14 -1.89 3.57 -15.00
N PRO A 15 -1.72 2.50 -15.82
CA PRO A 15 -0.81 1.38 -15.60
C PRO A 15 0.65 1.80 -15.85
N VAL A 16 1.59 0.88 -15.65
CA VAL A 16 3.03 1.07 -15.87
C VAL A 16 3.39 1.87 -17.14
N ASN A 17 4.00 3.05 -16.97
CA ASN A 17 4.59 3.80 -18.07
C ASN A 17 6.01 3.31 -18.37
N SER A 18 6.08 2.26 -19.19
CA SER A 18 7.34 1.59 -19.49
C SER A 18 8.38 2.52 -20.15
N PHE A 19 7.95 3.56 -20.89
CA PHE A 19 8.88 4.52 -21.49
C PHE A 19 9.55 5.40 -20.43
N GLN A 20 8.80 5.92 -19.46
CA GLN A 20 9.37 6.75 -18.39
C GLN A 20 10.39 5.99 -17.56
N ILE A 21 10.11 4.73 -17.23
CA ILE A 21 11.02 3.85 -16.47
C ILE A 21 12.33 3.65 -17.22
N VAL A 22 12.25 3.29 -18.50
CA VAL A 22 13.44 3.11 -19.36
C VAL A 22 14.22 4.42 -19.45
N LYS A 23 13.55 5.55 -19.69
CA LYS A 23 14.19 6.86 -19.79
C LYS A 23 14.91 7.23 -18.49
N GLY A 24 14.27 7.05 -17.33
CA GLY A 24 14.85 7.31 -16.02
C GLY A 24 16.10 6.47 -15.77
N ALA A 25 16.03 5.17 -16.04
CA ALA A 25 17.17 4.27 -15.90
C ALA A 25 18.37 4.68 -16.78
N ILE A 26 18.12 5.12 -18.02
CA ILE A 26 19.16 5.61 -18.94
C ILE A 26 19.84 6.87 -18.38
N LEU A 27 19.06 7.82 -17.87
CA LEU A 27 19.58 9.07 -17.31
C LEU A 27 20.39 8.85 -16.03
N GLU A 28 19.95 7.94 -15.16
CA GLU A 28 20.64 7.64 -13.90
C GLU A 28 21.94 6.82 -14.07
N ARG A 29 22.29 6.41 -15.30
CA ARG A 29 23.44 5.53 -15.61
C ARG A 29 23.53 4.29 -14.70
N LYS A 30 22.40 3.80 -14.18
CA LYS A 30 22.34 2.50 -13.50
C LYS A 30 22.96 1.47 -14.45
N LYS A 31 23.72 0.51 -13.92
CA LYS A 31 24.58 -0.44 -14.67
C LYS A 31 23.82 -1.23 -15.74
N MET A 32 23.51 -0.60 -16.87
CA MET A 32 22.82 -1.20 -17.99
C MET A 32 23.83 -1.76 -18.98
N ALA A 33 24.75 -2.59 -18.46
CA ALA A 33 25.68 -3.36 -19.29
C ALA A 33 24.91 -4.20 -20.33
N PHE A 34 23.69 -4.64 -19.99
CA PHE A 34 22.80 -5.38 -20.89
C PHE A 34 22.28 -4.53 -22.08
N LEU A 35 22.17 -3.21 -21.94
CA LEU A 35 21.76 -2.32 -23.04
C LEU A 35 22.90 -2.01 -24.00
N ARG A 36 24.17 -2.15 -23.59
CA ARG A 36 25.32 -1.86 -24.45
C ARG A 36 25.31 -2.63 -25.77
N PRO A 37 25.11 -3.97 -25.83
CA PRO A 37 25.06 -4.68 -27.10
C PRO A 37 23.84 -4.23 -27.93
N ILE A 38 22.71 -3.96 -27.29
CA ILE A 38 21.47 -3.57 -27.95
C ILE A 38 21.57 -2.16 -28.56
N GLN A 39 22.13 -1.21 -27.81
CA GLN A 39 22.46 0.14 -28.27
C GLN A 39 23.58 0.12 -29.30
N ALA A 40 24.60 -0.73 -29.12
CA ALA A 40 25.66 -0.88 -30.12
C ALA A 40 25.09 -1.41 -31.44
N ILE A 41 24.17 -2.37 -31.45
CA ILE A 41 23.51 -2.84 -32.68
C ILE A 41 22.68 -1.72 -33.32
N GLY A 42 21.87 -0.98 -32.55
CA GLY A 42 21.07 0.14 -33.06
C GLY A 42 21.95 1.28 -33.62
N LEU A 43 22.92 1.76 -32.84
CA LEU A 43 23.84 2.81 -33.28
C LEU A 43 24.75 2.34 -34.41
N SER A 44 25.28 1.12 -34.37
CA SER A 44 26.16 0.61 -35.43
C SER A 44 25.39 0.39 -36.72
N SER A 45 24.13 -0.06 -36.67
CA SER A 45 23.28 -0.15 -37.86
C SER A 45 22.95 1.24 -38.44
N LEU A 46 22.70 2.25 -37.60
CA LEU A 46 22.55 3.66 -38.03
C LEU A 46 23.85 4.25 -38.61
N TRP A 47 25.00 3.97 -38.00
CA TRP A 47 26.31 4.43 -38.48
C TRP A 47 26.71 3.74 -39.79
N ILE A 48 26.52 2.42 -39.89
CA ILE A 48 26.80 1.64 -41.09
C ILE A 48 25.90 2.10 -42.24
N THR A 49 24.60 2.31 -42.00
CA THR A 49 23.68 2.84 -43.01
C THR A 49 24.07 4.25 -43.45
N THR A 50 24.48 5.12 -42.51
CA THR A 50 24.95 6.48 -42.82
C THR A 50 26.23 6.48 -43.66
N ILE A 51 27.22 5.64 -43.30
CA ILE A 51 28.49 5.52 -44.05
C ILE A 51 28.25 4.93 -45.45
N LEU A 52 27.38 3.92 -45.57
CA LEU A 52 26.98 3.36 -46.87
C LEU A 52 26.25 4.40 -47.74
N LEU A 53 25.37 5.21 -47.15
CA LEU A 53 24.71 6.33 -47.84
C LEU A 53 25.70 7.36 -48.38
N ILE A 54 26.71 7.75 -47.58
CA ILE A 54 27.76 8.70 -47.99
C ILE A 54 28.65 8.10 -49.10
N ALA A 55 29.11 6.86 -48.95
CA ALA A 55 29.99 6.20 -49.92
C ALA A 55 29.30 6.00 -51.28
N VAL A 56 28.02 5.62 -51.29
CA VAL A 56 27.24 5.40 -52.51
C VAL A 56 26.77 6.70 -53.14
N SER A 57 26.45 7.74 -52.36
CA SER A 57 26.18 9.09 -52.90
C SER A 57 27.40 9.65 -53.65
N THR A 58 28.60 9.33 -53.18
CA THR A 58 29.85 9.74 -53.84
C THR A 58 30.17 8.85 -55.06
N GLY A 59 29.76 7.58 -55.04
CA GLY A 59 29.92 6.64 -56.16
C GLY A 59 28.90 6.82 -57.30
N MET A 60 27.66 7.24 -57.01
CA MET A 60 26.63 7.50 -58.03
C MET A 60 26.98 8.68 -58.94
N THR A 61 27.73 9.67 -58.46
CA THR A 61 28.26 10.75 -59.31
C THR A 61 29.26 10.27 -60.37
N GLY A 62 29.78 9.04 -60.27
CA GLY A 62 30.77 8.49 -61.21
C GLY A 62 30.24 7.49 -62.25
N LEU A 63 29.00 6.98 -62.13
CA LEU A 63 28.52 5.81 -62.90
C LEU A 63 27.17 5.99 -63.61
N THR A 64 26.60 7.20 -63.64
CA THR A 64 25.28 7.46 -64.26
C THR A 64 25.30 7.74 -65.77
N ILE A 65 26.40 7.50 -66.48
CA ILE A 65 26.41 7.60 -67.96
C ILE A 65 27.06 6.35 -68.55
N ASP A 66 26.26 5.34 -68.87
CA ASP A 66 26.63 4.33 -69.86
C ASP A 66 25.46 4.08 -70.83
N SER A 67 25.80 3.90 -72.09
CA SER A 67 24.98 4.15 -73.29
C SER A 67 24.06 2.99 -73.72
N ASN A 68 23.99 1.90 -72.96
CA ASN A 68 23.50 0.61 -73.49
C ASN A 68 22.25 0.00 -72.83
N ASN A 69 21.40 0.78 -72.13
CA ASN A 69 20.07 0.32 -71.65
C ASN A 69 20.03 -1.05 -70.90
N VAL A 70 21.14 -1.47 -70.30
CA VAL A 70 21.20 -2.53 -69.29
C VAL A 70 21.00 -1.87 -67.93
N PRO A 71 20.27 -2.44 -66.95
CA PRO A 71 20.20 -1.88 -65.60
C PRO A 71 21.63 -1.67 -65.11
N SER A 72 22.09 -0.42 -65.08
CA SER A 72 23.46 -0.12 -64.72
C SER A 72 23.70 -0.67 -63.32
N ALA A 73 24.94 -1.09 -63.02
CA ALA A 73 25.32 -1.51 -61.67
C ALA A 73 24.86 -0.49 -60.60
N GLY A 74 24.68 0.79 -60.97
CA GLY A 74 24.08 1.84 -60.16
C GLY A 74 22.64 1.58 -59.69
N TYR A 75 21.75 1.02 -60.51
CA TYR A 75 20.37 0.69 -60.08
C TYR A 75 20.34 -0.45 -59.06
N ILE A 76 21.17 -1.47 -59.26
CA ILE A 76 21.30 -2.58 -58.31
C ILE A 76 21.88 -2.07 -56.98
N LEU A 77 22.91 -1.22 -57.03
CA LEU A 77 23.50 -0.58 -55.85
C LEU A 77 22.48 0.30 -55.11
N LEU A 78 21.66 1.08 -55.82
CA LEU A 78 20.61 1.90 -55.23
C LEU A 78 19.53 1.04 -54.54
N ALA A 79 19.11 -0.06 -55.16
CA ALA A 79 18.15 -0.98 -54.57
C ALA A 79 18.70 -1.66 -53.29
N MET A 80 19.98 -2.08 -53.31
CA MET A 80 20.64 -2.62 -52.11
C MET A 80 20.74 -1.57 -50.99
N LEU A 81 21.07 -0.32 -51.33
CA LEU A 81 21.15 0.79 -50.37
C LEU A 81 19.81 0.99 -49.66
N ILE A 82 18.73 1.11 -50.43
CA ILE A 82 17.37 1.25 -49.88
C ILE A 82 17.04 0.06 -48.99
N GLY A 83 17.35 -1.17 -49.43
CA GLY A 83 17.15 -2.38 -48.65
C GLY A 83 17.88 -2.38 -47.30
N PHE A 84 19.17 -2.03 -47.27
CA PHE A 84 19.95 -1.96 -46.04
C PHE A 84 19.51 -0.82 -45.12
N SER A 85 19.16 0.35 -45.66
CA SER A 85 18.61 1.46 -44.87
C SER A 85 17.29 1.08 -44.20
N LEU A 86 16.36 0.46 -44.95
CA LEU A 86 15.10 -0.03 -44.40
C LEU A 86 15.33 -1.09 -43.33
N LEU A 87 16.27 -2.01 -43.53
CA LEU A 87 16.64 -3.01 -42.53
C LEU A 87 17.22 -2.37 -41.26
N GLY A 88 18.11 -1.39 -41.38
CA GLY A 88 18.69 -0.67 -40.24
C GLY A 88 17.65 0.10 -39.43
N ILE A 89 16.72 0.79 -40.11
CA ILE A 89 15.58 1.47 -39.48
C ILE A 89 14.70 0.44 -38.78
N PHE A 90 14.35 -0.66 -39.45
CA PHE A 90 13.56 -1.74 -38.87
C PHE A 90 14.20 -2.31 -37.59
N LEU A 91 15.50 -2.64 -37.63
CA LEU A 91 16.22 -3.17 -36.47
C LEU A 91 16.29 -2.16 -35.32
N SER A 92 16.48 -0.87 -35.64
CA SER A 92 16.50 0.21 -34.64
C SER A 92 15.13 0.40 -33.98
N VAL A 93 14.06 0.44 -34.77
CA VAL A 93 12.67 0.53 -34.27
C VAL A 93 12.31 -0.70 -33.45
N TYR A 94 12.58 -1.90 -33.95
CA TYR A 94 12.34 -3.15 -33.25
C TYR A 94 13.05 -3.19 -31.89
N THR A 95 14.32 -2.80 -31.88
CA THR A 95 15.14 -2.72 -30.67
C THR A 95 14.58 -1.71 -29.67
N PHE A 96 14.22 -0.52 -30.13
CA PHE A 96 13.62 0.50 -29.29
C PHE A 96 12.30 0.02 -28.69
N LEU A 97 11.41 -0.57 -29.50
CA LEU A 97 10.13 -1.11 -29.03
C LEU A 97 10.34 -2.24 -28.00
N ARG A 98 11.32 -3.12 -28.22
CA ARG A 98 11.66 -4.20 -27.29
C ARG A 98 12.13 -3.66 -25.93
N ILE A 99 13.02 -2.68 -25.91
CA ILE A 99 13.47 -2.05 -24.65
C ILE A 99 12.32 -1.29 -24.00
N LYS A 100 11.60 -0.45 -24.78
CA LYS A 100 10.48 0.36 -24.29
C LYS A 100 9.40 -0.49 -23.62
N ASN A 101 9.14 -1.70 -24.12
CA ASN A 101 8.10 -2.58 -23.58
C ASN A 101 8.64 -3.57 -22.52
N LEU A 102 9.94 -3.52 -22.18
CA LEU A 102 10.55 -4.49 -21.27
C LEU A 102 9.96 -4.45 -19.85
N PRO A 103 9.76 -3.28 -19.20
CA PRO A 103 9.13 -3.22 -17.87
C PRO A 103 7.75 -3.91 -17.81
N GLY A 104 6.86 -3.60 -18.77
CA GLY A 104 5.56 -4.27 -18.85
C GLY A 104 5.66 -5.77 -19.17
N THR A 105 6.67 -6.18 -19.96
CA THR A 105 6.91 -7.60 -20.26
C THR A 105 7.42 -8.36 -19.03
N GLU A 106 8.32 -7.76 -18.24
CA GLU A 106 8.81 -8.31 -16.98
C GLU A 106 7.67 -8.45 -15.96
N GLN A 107 6.78 -7.46 -15.87
CA GLN A 107 5.61 -7.53 -15.00
C GLN A 107 4.66 -8.68 -15.40
N LYS A 108 4.38 -8.86 -16.69
CA LYS A 108 3.59 -10.01 -17.19
C LYS A 108 4.26 -11.35 -16.94
N ARG A 109 5.59 -11.42 -17.13
CA ARG A 109 6.38 -12.63 -16.83
C ARG A 109 6.30 -12.98 -15.36
N TYR A 110 6.46 -11.97 -14.49
CA TYR A 110 6.32 -12.12 -13.05
C TYR A 110 4.96 -12.73 -12.71
N TYR A 111 3.86 -12.20 -13.24
CA TYR A 111 2.51 -12.75 -12.98
C TYR A 111 2.37 -14.20 -13.40
N THR A 112 2.91 -14.55 -14.55
CA THR A 112 2.86 -15.94 -15.05
C THR A 112 3.66 -16.88 -14.14
N GLN A 113 4.88 -16.50 -13.76
CA GLN A 113 5.75 -17.33 -12.90
C GLN A 113 5.25 -17.41 -11.46
N ALA A 114 4.70 -16.32 -10.95
CA ALA A 114 4.14 -16.20 -9.60
C ALA A 114 2.75 -16.82 -9.44
N GLY A 115 2.14 -17.30 -10.54
CA GLY A 115 0.79 -17.86 -10.54
C GLY A 115 -0.30 -16.84 -10.23
N LEU A 116 -0.05 -15.56 -10.52
CA LEU A 116 -0.99 -14.48 -10.24
C LEU A 116 -2.07 -14.39 -11.32
N SER A 117 -3.28 -14.10 -10.87
CA SER A 117 -4.44 -13.87 -11.72
C SER A 117 -5.13 -12.58 -11.31
N VAL A 118 -6.08 -12.12 -12.13
CA VAL A 118 -6.90 -10.97 -11.79
C VAL A 118 -7.68 -11.29 -10.51
N LEU A 119 -7.52 -10.43 -9.49
CA LEU A 119 -8.21 -10.57 -8.22
C LEU A 119 -9.72 -10.54 -8.41
N SER A 120 -10.45 -11.30 -7.59
CA SER A 120 -11.91 -11.19 -7.52
C SER A 120 -12.32 -9.78 -7.07
N GLU A 121 -13.55 -9.37 -7.39
CA GLU A 121 -14.04 -8.07 -6.94
C GLU A 121 -13.96 -7.91 -5.42
N GLU A 122 -14.28 -8.98 -4.68
CA GLU A 122 -14.21 -9.02 -3.22
C GLU A 122 -12.77 -8.80 -2.70
N GLN A 123 -11.78 -9.46 -3.32
CA GLN A 123 -10.37 -9.24 -2.98
C GLN A 123 -9.92 -7.81 -3.29
N ARG A 124 -10.36 -7.24 -4.41
CA ARG A 124 -10.03 -5.86 -4.80
C ARG A 124 -10.70 -4.85 -3.86
N GLN A 125 -11.95 -5.08 -3.46
CA GLN A 125 -12.64 -4.28 -2.44
C GLN A 125 -11.88 -4.34 -1.11
N ALA A 126 -11.49 -5.54 -0.64
CA ALA A 126 -10.72 -5.68 0.59
C ALA A 126 -9.36 -4.96 0.54
N LEU A 127 -8.61 -5.05 -0.56
CA LEU A 127 -7.35 -4.31 -0.72
C LEU A 127 -7.55 -2.80 -0.87
N ARG A 128 -8.72 -2.35 -1.36
CA ARG A 128 -9.06 -0.92 -1.41
C ARG A 128 -9.01 -0.28 -0.01
N LEU A 129 -9.28 -1.03 1.06
CA LEU A 129 -9.18 -0.51 2.42
C LEU A 129 -7.75 -0.05 2.79
N HIS A 130 -6.72 -0.52 2.07
CA HIS A 130 -5.33 -0.07 2.21
C HIS A 130 -4.88 0.90 1.10
N ILE A 131 -5.78 1.34 0.20
CA ILE A 131 -5.40 2.03 -1.03
C ILE A 131 -4.70 3.38 -0.81
N VAL A 132 -5.09 4.17 0.19
CA VAL A 132 -4.55 5.53 0.37
C VAL A 132 -3.04 5.50 0.58
N ARG A 133 -2.58 4.63 1.48
CA ARG A 133 -1.15 4.46 1.75
C ARG A 133 -0.43 3.80 0.57
N CYS A 134 -1.09 2.88 -0.13
CA CYS A 134 -0.52 2.27 -1.33
C CYS A 134 -0.33 3.30 -2.45
N TYR A 135 -1.33 4.14 -2.71
CA TYR A 135 -1.27 5.21 -3.69
C TYR A 135 -0.17 6.22 -3.33
N TYR A 136 -0.13 6.69 -2.08
CA TYR A 136 0.87 7.67 -1.66
C TYR A 136 2.32 7.19 -1.88
N ASN A 137 2.58 5.91 -1.60
CA ASN A 137 3.91 5.29 -1.74
C ASN A 137 4.16 4.61 -3.09
N GLY A 138 3.18 4.55 -3.99
CA GLY A 138 3.30 3.81 -5.26
C GLY A 138 3.40 2.28 -5.09
N TYR A 139 2.71 1.71 -4.10
CA TYR A 139 2.65 0.27 -3.88
C TYR A 139 1.53 -0.39 -4.67
N TRP A 140 1.75 -1.65 -5.03
CA TRP A 140 0.79 -2.48 -5.74
C TRP A 140 -0.48 -2.72 -4.93
N VAL A 141 -1.61 -2.78 -5.63
CA VAL A 141 -2.94 -3.06 -5.07
C VAL A 141 -3.69 -4.13 -5.84
N GLU A 142 -3.24 -4.51 -7.04
CA GLU A 142 -3.85 -5.59 -7.83
C GLU A 142 -3.23 -6.96 -7.51
N THR A 143 -2.41 -7.04 -6.47
CA THR A 143 -1.76 -8.25 -5.94
C THR A 143 -1.65 -8.19 -4.42
N LEU A 144 -1.49 -9.35 -3.78
CA LEU A 144 -1.35 -9.43 -2.33
C LEU A 144 -0.09 -8.69 -1.83
N GLU A 145 1.05 -8.87 -2.51
CA GLU A 145 2.29 -8.14 -2.23
C GLU A 145 2.23 -6.65 -2.64
N HIS A 146 3.02 -5.81 -1.95
CA HIS A 146 3.17 -4.37 -2.25
C HIS A 146 4.06 -4.07 -3.46
N TYR A 147 4.90 -5.03 -3.83
CA TYR A 147 5.82 -5.03 -4.95
C TYR A 147 6.32 -6.46 -5.18
N PRO A 148 6.92 -6.78 -6.33
CA PRO A 148 7.36 -8.13 -6.66
C PRO A 148 8.25 -8.75 -5.59
N LEU A 149 7.99 -10.02 -5.29
CA LEU A 149 8.75 -10.83 -4.33
C LEU A 149 9.56 -11.90 -5.06
N LYS A 150 10.82 -12.11 -4.66
CA LYS A 150 11.65 -13.20 -5.18
C LYS A 150 11.11 -14.58 -4.80
N SER A 151 10.49 -14.71 -3.64
CA SER A 151 9.90 -15.97 -3.16
C SER A 151 8.77 -16.51 -4.05
N ARG A 152 8.24 -15.68 -4.96
CA ARG A 152 7.19 -16.04 -5.91
C ARG A 152 7.72 -16.64 -7.21
N ILE A 153 9.02 -16.59 -7.48
CA ILE A 153 9.61 -17.08 -8.73
C ILE A 153 10.64 -18.17 -8.48
N PRO A 154 10.93 -19.03 -9.47
CA PRO A 154 12.07 -19.96 -9.41
C PRO A 154 13.40 -19.21 -9.25
N GLN A 155 14.31 -19.70 -8.41
CA GLN A 155 15.57 -19.01 -8.08
C GLN A 155 16.46 -18.74 -9.30
N ASP A 156 16.42 -19.58 -10.32
CA ASP A 156 17.25 -19.46 -11.52
C ASP A 156 16.83 -18.29 -12.45
N ASN A 157 15.71 -17.61 -12.15
CA ASN A 157 15.13 -16.60 -13.02
C ASN A 157 15.36 -15.15 -12.55
N ASP A 158 16.08 -14.88 -11.46
CA ASP A 158 16.27 -13.51 -10.92
C ASP A 158 16.97 -12.60 -11.95
N ASP A 159 17.93 -13.14 -12.71
CA ASP A 159 18.65 -12.42 -13.78
C ASP A 159 17.77 -12.01 -14.97
N GLU A 160 16.52 -12.48 -15.04
CA GLU A 160 15.59 -12.14 -16.12
C GLU A 160 14.87 -10.80 -15.90
N TYR A 161 14.96 -10.21 -14.70
CA TYR A 161 14.28 -8.99 -14.30
C TYR A 161 15.28 -7.82 -14.22
N ARG A 162 15.21 -6.88 -15.16
CA ARG A 162 16.17 -5.77 -15.30
C ARG A 162 15.60 -4.44 -14.83
N PHE A 163 14.31 -4.23 -15.01
CA PHE A 163 13.60 -3.02 -14.61
C PHE A 163 12.70 -3.25 -13.41
N LEU A 164 12.19 -4.46 -13.24
CA LEU A 164 11.29 -4.83 -12.16
C LEU A 164 12.07 -5.32 -10.93
N PRO A 165 12.21 -4.52 -9.85
CA PRO A 165 12.97 -4.94 -8.68
C PRO A 165 12.20 -6.02 -7.89
N LEU A 166 12.82 -7.18 -7.72
CA LEU A 166 12.28 -8.24 -6.88
C LEU A 166 12.83 -8.10 -5.46
N SER A 167 11.96 -8.15 -4.47
CA SER A 167 12.34 -8.02 -3.07
C SER A 167 12.60 -9.37 -2.41
N ASP A 168 13.66 -9.41 -1.59
CA ASP A 168 13.96 -10.51 -0.68
C ASP A 168 13.04 -10.48 0.54
N ALA A 169 12.91 -11.63 1.23
CA ALA A 169 12.08 -11.74 2.44
C ALA A 169 12.70 -11.04 3.66
N GLU A 170 14.03 -11.02 3.78
CA GLU A 170 14.75 -10.50 4.97
C GLU A 170 14.42 -9.04 5.31
N PRO A 171 14.39 -8.08 4.37
CA PRO A 171 13.95 -6.71 4.67
C PRO A 171 12.54 -6.64 5.25
N HIS A 172 11.61 -7.46 4.74
CA HIS A 172 10.25 -7.52 5.27
C HIS A 172 10.21 -8.09 6.69
N GLN A 173 10.99 -9.14 6.96
CA GLN A 173 11.12 -9.73 8.29
C GLN A 173 11.69 -8.72 9.29
N SER A 174 12.73 -7.97 8.89
CA SER A 174 13.32 -6.91 9.71
C SER A 174 12.30 -5.82 10.06
N GLN A 175 11.56 -5.32 9.06
CA GLN A 175 10.53 -4.31 9.27
C GLN A 175 9.42 -4.80 10.19
N ILE A 176 8.94 -6.03 10.00
CA ILE A 176 7.88 -6.62 10.85
C ILE A 176 8.35 -6.80 12.28
N TYR A 177 9.60 -7.20 12.49
CA TYR A 177 10.17 -7.30 13.82
C TYR A 177 10.29 -5.92 14.49
N GLN A 178 10.75 -4.90 13.78
CA GLN A 178 10.89 -3.54 14.32
C GLN A 178 9.53 -2.92 14.67
N ASP A 179 8.55 -3.06 13.79
CA ASP A 179 7.25 -2.41 13.96
C ASP A 179 6.30 -3.16 14.92
N TRP A 180 6.45 -4.49 15.03
CA TRP A 180 5.46 -5.35 15.71
C TRP A 180 6.06 -6.40 16.65
N GLY A 181 7.38 -6.60 16.65
CA GLY A 181 8.03 -7.67 17.41
C GLY A 181 7.68 -9.08 16.92
N ILE A 182 7.20 -9.24 15.68
CA ILE A 182 6.76 -10.53 15.14
C ILE A 182 7.90 -11.20 14.37
N ILE A 183 8.17 -12.47 14.68
CA ILE A 183 9.24 -13.26 14.04
C ILE A 183 8.73 -14.53 13.32
N ASN A 184 7.43 -14.83 13.41
CA ASN A 184 6.85 -16.04 12.83
C ASN A 184 5.30 -16.00 12.76
N LYS A 185 4.70 -17.06 12.19
CA LYS A 185 3.25 -17.26 12.09
C LYS A 185 2.50 -17.16 13.41
N LYS A 186 3.06 -17.67 14.51
CA LYS A 186 2.41 -17.63 15.84
C LYS A 186 2.30 -16.19 16.34
N GLY A 187 3.38 -15.41 16.20
CA GLY A 187 3.37 -13.98 16.53
C GLY A 187 2.34 -13.21 15.69
N TYR A 188 2.29 -13.50 14.38
CA TYR A 188 1.29 -12.94 13.48
C TYR A 188 -0.15 -13.23 13.95
N LEU A 189 -0.49 -14.50 14.20
CA LEU A 189 -1.85 -14.87 14.61
C LEU A 189 -2.25 -14.25 15.95
N LYS A 190 -1.30 -14.17 16.90
CA LYS A 190 -1.54 -13.49 18.19
C LYS A 190 -1.88 -12.01 17.98
N MET A 191 -1.08 -11.31 17.18
CA MET A 191 -1.30 -9.89 16.90
C MET A 191 -2.60 -9.65 16.11
N LEU A 192 -2.87 -10.47 15.09
CA LEU A 192 -4.11 -10.41 14.32
C LEU A 192 -5.35 -10.57 15.21
N HIS A 193 -5.34 -11.56 16.12
CA HIS A 193 -6.46 -11.77 17.03
C HIS A 193 -6.63 -10.61 18.01
N ALA A 194 -5.52 -10.02 18.49
CA ALA A 194 -5.60 -8.84 19.34
C ALA A 194 -6.19 -7.62 18.60
N LEU A 195 -5.85 -7.44 17.31
CA LEU A 195 -6.47 -6.41 16.47
C LEU A 195 -7.96 -6.66 16.25
N TRP A 196 -8.37 -7.91 15.96
CA TRP A 196 -9.79 -8.27 15.89
C TRP A 196 -10.52 -8.11 17.22
N ALA A 197 -9.84 -8.28 18.35
CA ALA A 197 -10.38 -8.05 19.69
C ALA A 197 -10.41 -6.57 20.11
N GLY A 198 -10.01 -5.64 19.24
CA GLY A 198 -10.08 -4.21 19.51
C GLY A 198 -8.95 -3.69 20.38
N MET A 199 -7.72 -4.11 20.11
CA MET A 199 -6.49 -3.68 20.79
C MET A 199 -6.46 -2.19 21.18
N HIS A 200 -6.92 -1.29 20.30
CA HIS A 200 -6.99 0.14 20.59
C HIS A 200 -8.41 0.59 20.94
N SER A 201 -9.42 -0.02 20.31
CA SER A 201 -10.83 0.30 20.51
C SER A 201 -11.31 0.10 21.96
N GLU A 202 -10.88 -0.98 22.63
CA GLU A 202 -11.21 -1.27 24.03
C GLU A 202 -10.70 -0.15 24.94
N ARG A 203 -9.42 0.20 24.81
CA ARG A 203 -8.80 1.25 25.62
C ARG A 203 -9.44 2.62 25.35
N PHE A 204 -9.76 2.92 24.10
CA PHE A 204 -10.45 4.16 23.76
C PHE A 204 -11.86 4.24 24.37
N ALA A 205 -12.60 3.13 24.42
CA ALA A 205 -13.90 3.08 25.08
C ALA A 205 -13.76 3.41 26.57
N VAL A 206 -12.79 2.78 27.26
CA VAL A 206 -12.47 3.03 28.67
C VAL A 206 -12.05 4.49 28.89
N ASP A 207 -11.02 4.96 28.20
CA ASP A 207 -10.51 6.34 28.33
C ASP A 207 -11.61 7.38 28.04
N SER A 208 -12.52 7.10 27.12
CA SER A 208 -13.65 7.99 26.81
C SER A 208 -14.68 8.09 27.94
N ALA A 209 -14.91 7.01 28.69
CA ALA A 209 -15.85 7.00 29.81
C ALA A 209 -15.34 7.81 31.00
N PHE A 210 -14.02 7.89 31.17
CA PHE A 210 -13.35 8.66 32.23
C PHE A 210 -12.90 10.05 31.77
N SER A 211 -13.14 10.44 30.52
CA SER A 211 -12.72 11.73 29.99
C SER A 211 -13.67 12.86 30.45
N ASP A 212 -13.08 14.00 30.79
CA ASP A 212 -13.78 15.28 31.00
C ASP A 212 -14.17 16.00 29.68
N GLY A 213 -13.84 15.39 28.53
CA GLY A 213 -14.08 15.91 27.19
C GLY A 213 -12.87 16.59 26.54
N GLU A 214 -11.76 16.84 27.26
CA GLU A 214 -10.54 17.42 26.66
C GLU A 214 -9.99 16.51 25.54
N MET A 215 -10.00 15.20 25.76
CA MET A 215 -9.54 14.21 24.77
C MET A 215 -10.28 14.36 23.43
N PHE A 216 -11.59 14.59 23.45
CA PHE A 216 -12.39 14.77 22.24
C PHE A 216 -11.98 16.04 21.47
N ASN A 217 -11.69 17.13 22.19
CA ASN A 217 -11.22 18.38 21.61
C ASN A 217 -9.84 18.22 20.95
N VAL A 218 -8.90 17.57 21.64
CA VAL A 218 -7.55 17.32 21.14
C VAL A 218 -7.59 16.42 19.91
N LEU A 219 -8.27 15.28 20.00
CA LEU A 219 -8.34 14.33 18.89
C LEU A 219 -9.07 14.93 17.67
N GLY A 220 -10.19 15.63 17.87
CA GLY A 220 -10.90 16.32 16.80
C GLY A 220 -9.99 17.32 16.09
N SER A 221 -9.26 18.14 16.84
CA SER A 221 -8.30 19.10 16.30
C SER A 221 -7.16 18.44 15.51
N LEU A 222 -6.64 17.29 15.98
CA LEU A 222 -5.57 16.55 15.31
C LEU A 222 -6.01 16.04 13.95
N ILE A 223 -7.23 15.48 13.86
CA ILE A 223 -7.76 14.91 12.62
C ILE A 223 -8.54 15.91 11.75
N GLU A 224 -8.69 17.16 12.20
CA GLU A 224 -9.49 18.21 11.56
C GLU A 224 -10.97 17.82 11.41
N GLU A 225 -11.53 17.21 12.45
CA GLU A 225 -12.96 16.90 12.59
C GLU A 225 -13.51 17.57 13.87
N SER A 226 -14.83 17.64 13.99
CA SER A 226 -15.46 18.17 15.21
C SER A 226 -15.19 17.29 16.44
N PRO A 227 -15.04 17.85 17.66
CA PRO A 227 -15.03 17.06 18.90
C PRO A 227 -16.27 16.19 19.05
N GLU A 228 -17.43 16.67 18.56
CA GLU A 228 -18.69 15.94 18.55
C GLU A 228 -18.59 14.66 17.71
N TYR A 229 -17.89 14.67 16.58
CA TYR A 229 -17.64 13.46 15.79
C TYR A 229 -16.85 12.41 16.58
N VAL A 230 -15.83 12.85 17.33
CA VAL A 230 -15.02 11.93 18.16
C VAL A 230 -15.89 11.31 19.25
N LYS A 231 -16.71 12.13 19.92
CA LYS A 231 -17.67 11.66 20.93
C LYS A 231 -18.69 10.68 20.32
N GLN A 232 -19.24 10.98 19.15
CA GLN A 232 -20.17 10.08 18.46
C GLN A 232 -19.57 8.71 18.14
N CYS A 233 -18.24 8.62 17.98
CA CYS A 233 -17.59 7.33 17.78
C CYS A 233 -17.67 6.42 19.02
N THR A 234 -17.86 6.97 20.22
CA THR A 234 -17.97 6.19 21.47
C THR A 234 -19.41 5.80 21.80
N GLU A 235 -20.39 6.40 21.12
CA GLU A 235 -21.81 6.20 21.36
C GLU A 235 -22.42 5.20 20.39
N SER A 236 -23.39 4.42 20.86
CA SER A 236 -24.25 3.64 19.97
C SER A 236 -25.34 4.54 19.38
N ILE A 237 -25.33 4.74 18.07
CA ILE A 237 -26.24 5.68 17.38
C ILE A 237 -27.17 4.91 16.45
N ASN A 238 -28.48 5.14 16.54
CA ASN A 238 -29.50 4.56 15.64
C ASN A 238 -29.44 3.02 15.53
N GLY A 239 -29.15 2.33 16.63
CA GLY A 239 -29.04 0.86 16.67
C GLY A 239 -27.78 0.30 16.00
N ARG A 240 -26.83 1.16 15.60
CA ARG A 240 -25.47 0.74 15.21
C ARG A 240 -24.55 0.73 16.43
N PRO A 241 -23.60 -0.22 16.48
CA PRO A 241 -22.60 -0.25 17.54
C PRO A 241 -21.77 1.03 17.58
N SER A 242 -21.15 1.31 18.73
CA SER A 242 -20.11 2.33 18.78
C SER A 242 -18.95 1.94 17.87
N VAL A 243 -18.54 2.89 17.04
CA VAL A 243 -17.55 2.66 15.97
C VAL A 243 -16.12 2.63 16.55
N LEU A 244 -15.92 3.27 17.71
CA LEU A 244 -14.67 3.32 18.46
C LEU A 244 -13.49 3.63 17.52
N LEU A 245 -12.44 2.80 17.56
CA LEU A 245 -11.26 2.92 16.69
C LEU A 245 -11.14 1.72 15.73
N TRP A 246 -12.27 1.06 15.42
CA TRP A 246 -12.26 -0.17 14.61
C TRP A 246 -11.63 0.01 13.23
N GLY A 247 -11.75 1.20 12.63
CA GLY A 247 -11.12 1.52 11.36
C GLY A 247 -9.60 1.40 11.43
N PHE A 248 -8.99 1.78 12.56
CA PHE A 248 -7.55 1.66 12.77
C PHE A 248 -7.12 0.22 13.05
N ASP A 249 -7.81 -0.46 13.97
CA ASP A 249 -7.54 -1.86 14.32
C ASP A 249 -7.63 -2.79 13.10
N LEU A 250 -8.72 -2.66 12.33
CA LEU A 250 -8.99 -3.51 11.18
C LEU A 250 -8.11 -3.15 9.97
N TRP A 251 -7.80 -1.86 9.75
CA TRP A 251 -6.80 -1.48 8.73
C TRP A 251 -5.45 -2.12 9.03
N ARG A 252 -5.00 -2.06 10.29
CA ARG A 252 -3.75 -2.66 10.75
C ARG A 252 -3.72 -4.18 10.51
N ALA A 253 -4.84 -4.87 10.70
CA ALA A 253 -4.95 -6.31 10.43
C ALA A 253 -4.76 -6.66 8.95
N ILE A 254 -5.28 -5.83 8.03
CA ILE A 254 -5.08 -6.00 6.58
C ILE A 254 -3.59 -5.79 6.23
N VAL A 255 -3.00 -4.68 6.70
CA VAL A 255 -1.59 -4.35 6.42
C VAL A 255 -0.65 -5.42 6.97
N LEU A 256 -0.88 -5.86 8.21
CA LEU A 256 -0.08 -6.89 8.84
C LEU A 256 -0.14 -8.21 8.06
N SER A 257 -1.32 -8.59 7.55
CA SER A 257 -1.48 -9.80 6.74
C SER A 257 -0.68 -9.73 5.43
N ARG A 258 -0.71 -8.59 4.73
CA ARG A 258 0.10 -8.40 3.51
C ARG A 258 1.60 -8.44 3.80
N ASN A 259 2.03 -7.79 4.88
CA ASN A 259 3.44 -7.74 5.26
C ASN A 259 3.95 -9.12 5.70
N CYS A 260 3.22 -9.84 6.56
CA CYS A 260 3.60 -11.19 6.99
C CYS A 260 3.59 -12.20 5.84
N PHE A 261 2.75 -12.00 4.82
CA PHE A 261 2.85 -12.75 3.57
C PHE A 261 4.17 -12.47 2.85
N ALA A 262 4.52 -11.20 2.63
CA ALA A 262 5.77 -10.82 1.97
C ALA A 262 7.04 -11.28 2.73
N ALA A 263 6.97 -11.34 4.05
CA ALA A 263 8.03 -11.88 4.90
C ALA A 263 8.13 -13.41 4.93
N GLY A 264 7.19 -14.12 4.29
CA GLY A 264 7.14 -15.58 4.27
C GLY A 264 6.65 -16.22 5.57
N TYR A 265 6.02 -15.47 6.48
CA TYR A 265 5.50 -16.01 7.74
C TYR A 265 4.14 -16.71 7.57
N ILE A 266 3.37 -16.36 6.55
CA ILE A 266 2.07 -16.97 6.25
C ILE A 266 1.93 -17.26 4.76
N SER A 267 1.09 -18.25 4.43
CA SER A 267 0.72 -18.55 3.05
C SER A 267 -0.23 -17.48 2.48
N GLU A 268 -0.28 -17.39 1.15
CA GLU A 268 -1.25 -16.54 0.44
C GLU A 268 -2.70 -16.87 0.82
N GLU A 269 -3.06 -18.14 0.91
CA GLU A 269 -4.39 -18.58 1.36
C GLU A 269 -4.72 -18.05 2.76
N THR A 270 -3.76 -18.13 3.70
CA THR A 270 -3.95 -17.62 5.07
C THR A 270 -4.13 -16.10 5.06
N ALA A 271 -3.31 -15.39 4.28
CA ALA A 271 -3.39 -13.94 4.17
C ALA A 271 -4.74 -13.50 3.60
N TRP A 272 -5.20 -14.13 2.50
CA TRP A 272 -6.50 -13.81 1.91
C TRP A 272 -7.66 -14.11 2.84
N LYS A 273 -7.68 -15.28 3.48
CA LYS A 273 -8.71 -15.63 4.46
C LYS A 273 -8.83 -14.56 5.54
N ASN A 274 -7.71 -14.08 6.07
CA ASN A 274 -7.69 -13.10 7.15
C ASN A 274 -8.05 -11.69 6.67
N ILE A 275 -7.57 -11.28 5.49
CA ILE A 275 -7.91 -9.99 4.88
C ILE A 275 -9.40 -9.92 4.57
N LEU A 276 -9.97 -10.95 3.95
CA LEU A 276 -11.39 -11.00 3.61
C LEU A 276 -12.27 -10.97 4.87
N LYS A 277 -11.93 -11.76 5.89
CA LYS A 277 -12.61 -11.71 7.19
C LYS A 277 -12.54 -10.31 7.82
N THR A 278 -11.39 -9.65 7.73
CA THR A 278 -11.21 -8.30 8.27
C THR A 278 -12.01 -7.26 7.50
N ALA A 279 -12.05 -7.36 6.18
CA ALA A 279 -12.83 -6.48 5.33
C ALA A 279 -14.33 -6.64 5.58
N ASP A 280 -14.78 -7.86 5.81
CA ASP A 280 -16.15 -8.16 6.22
C ASP A 280 -16.55 -7.38 7.49
N TYR A 281 -15.72 -7.35 8.52
CA TYR A 281 -15.96 -6.49 9.70
C TYR A 281 -16.04 -5.00 9.35
N VAL A 282 -15.13 -4.52 8.49
CA VAL A 282 -15.15 -3.11 8.06
C VAL A 282 -16.46 -2.77 7.35
N TYR A 283 -16.96 -3.63 6.47
CA TYR A 283 -18.20 -3.36 5.72
C TYR A 283 -19.47 -3.51 6.55
N GLU A 284 -19.43 -4.22 7.68
CA GLU A 284 -20.53 -4.20 8.65
C GLU A 284 -20.57 -2.91 9.47
N ILE A 285 -19.40 -2.41 9.89
CA ILE A 285 -19.30 -1.29 10.81
C ILE A 285 -19.47 0.05 10.10
N PHE A 286 -18.87 0.21 8.90
CA PHE A 286 -18.77 1.49 8.22
C PHE A 286 -19.71 1.58 7.01
N GLY A 287 -20.40 2.73 6.88
CA GLY A 287 -21.33 2.98 5.79
C GLY A 287 -20.67 3.45 4.49
N SER A 288 -19.42 3.92 4.56
CA SER A 288 -18.67 4.40 3.40
C SER A 288 -17.16 4.32 3.60
N PHE A 289 -16.43 4.48 2.49
CA PHE A 289 -14.96 4.55 2.49
C PHE A 289 -14.45 5.77 3.26
N ASP A 290 -15.12 6.91 3.16
CA ASP A 290 -14.72 8.14 3.84
C ASP A 290 -14.94 8.02 5.36
N GLU A 291 -16.06 7.41 5.80
CA GLU A 291 -16.29 7.10 7.22
C GLU A 291 -15.21 6.17 7.78
N PHE A 292 -14.92 5.06 7.09
CA PHE A 292 -13.85 4.13 7.48
C PHE A 292 -12.49 4.84 7.59
N TYR A 293 -12.12 5.63 6.57
CA TYR A 293 -10.79 6.24 6.55
C TYR A 293 -10.65 7.38 7.57
N THR A 294 -11.71 8.15 7.82
CA THR A 294 -11.72 9.15 8.91
C THR A 294 -11.58 8.48 10.28
N ASN A 295 -12.26 7.35 10.51
CA ASN A 295 -12.07 6.57 11.75
C ASN A 295 -10.66 5.96 11.87
N TYR A 296 -10.08 5.47 10.78
CA TYR A 296 -8.66 5.08 10.74
C TYR A 296 -7.73 6.23 11.17
N ARG A 297 -7.97 7.46 10.69
CA ARG A 297 -7.18 8.64 11.09
C ARG A 297 -7.35 8.95 12.57
N LEU A 298 -8.56 8.85 13.10
CA LEU A 298 -8.84 9.01 14.53
C LEU A 298 -8.04 8.01 15.36
N GLY A 299 -8.10 6.72 15.03
CA GLY A 299 -7.36 5.70 15.78
C GLY A 299 -5.85 5.84 15.64
N ASN A 300 -5.34 6.32 14.49
CA ASN A 300 -3.93 6.65 14.35
C ASN A 300 -3.51 7.81 15.26
N ALA A 301 -4.31 8.89 15.32
CA ALA A 301 -4.03 10.04 16.17
C ALA A 301 -4.05 9.67 17.66
N TYR A 302 -5.03 8.87 18.10
CA TYR A 302 -5.11 8.36 19.46
C TYR A 302 -3.91 7.46 19.81
N TRP A 303 -3.53 6.55 18.92
CA TRP A 303 -2.42 5.63 19.17
C TRP A 303 -1.04 6.33 19.19
N SER A 304 -0.79 7.26 18.26
CA SER A 304 0.52 7.89 18.15
C SER A 304 0.69 9.10 19.06
N SER A 305 -0.40 9.80 19.42
CA SER A 305 -0.36 11.08 20.11
C SER A 305 0.66 12.06 19.49
N ASP A 306 0.78 12.01 18.16
CA ASP A 306 1.82 12.69 17.38
C ASP A 306 1.16 13.57 16.33
N PHE A 307 1.39 14.88 16.47
CA PHE A 307 0.83 15.91 15.60
C PHE A 307 1.27 15.75 14.14
N ASP A 308 2.57 15.54 13.91
CA ASP A 308 3.14 15.44 12.56
C ASP A 308 2.63 14.17 11.86
N MET A 309 2.49 13.07 12.61
CA MET A 309 1.92 11.83 12.09
C MET A 309 0.44 12.01 11.71
N ALA A 310 -0.38 12.63 12.57
CA ALA A 310 -1.78 12.88 12.30
C ALA A 310 -1.97 13.77 11.05
N LYS A 311 -1.21 14.88 10.96
CA LYS A 311 -1.24 15.76 9.79
C LYS A 311 -0.75 15.08 8.52
N LYS A 312 0.27 14.21 8.62
CA LYS A 312 0.70 13.39 7.49
C LYS A 312 -0.42 12.49 6.97
N ARG A 313 -1.20 11.84 7.84
CA ARG A 313 -2.33 10.99 7.40
C ARG A 313 -3.43 11.76 6.68
N LEU A 314 -3.75 12.95 7.17
CA LEU A 314 -4.71 13.82 6.48
C LEU A 314 -4.18 14.23 5.10
N LYS A 315 -2.92 14.64 5.00
CA LYS A 315 -2.28 14.97 3.73
C LYS A 315 -2.29 13.79 2.74
N GLU A 316 -1.97 12.58 3.22
CA GLU A 316 -2.05 11.35 2.40
C GLU A 316 -3.47 11.14 1.84
N PHE A 317 -4.50 11.35 2.67
CA PHE A 317 -5.90 11.19 2.27
C PHE A 317 -6.37 12.24 1.28
N GLN A 318 -6.09 13.52 1.54
CA GLN A 318 -6.43 14.62 0.63
C GLN A 318 -5.74 14.44 -0.73
N PHE A 319 -4.46 14.06 -0.72
CA PHE A 319 -3.71 13.76 -1.93
C PHE A 319 -4.35 12.61 -2.72
N TYR A 320 -4.75 11.53 -2.04
CA TYR A 320 -5.49 10.44 -2.67
C TYR A 320 -6.82 10.92 -3.28
N LYS A 321 -7.64 11.66 -2.54
CA LYS A 321 -8.95 12.14 -3.02
C LYS A 321 -8.83 13.07 -4.23
N GLN A 322 -7.77 13.86 -4.29
CA GLN A 322 -7.55 14.84 -5.35
C GLN A 322 -6.95 14.24 -6.62
N TYR A 323 -6.05 13.27 -6.49
CA TYR A 323 -5.20 12.84 -7.61
C TYR A 323 -5.29 11.35 -7.97
N CYS A 324 -5.89 10.51 -7.13
CA CYS A 324 -5.93 9.07 -7.40
C CYS A 324 -6.88 8.75 -8.55
N ASP A 325 -6.31 8.17 -9.61
CA ASP A 325 -6.96 7.70 -10.83
C ASP A 325 -6.90 6.18 -10.97
N TRP A 326 -6.55 5.47 -9.89
CA TRP A 326 -6.41 4.02 -9.92
C TRP A 326 -7.78 3.34 -10.03
N PRO A 327 -7.95 2.32 -10.89
CA PRO A 327 -9.25 1.65 -11.07
C PRO A 327 -9.85 1.07 -9.77
N MET A 328 -9.01 0.71 -8.80
CA MET A 328 -9.47 0.21 -7.49
C MET A 328 -10.14 1.29 -6.63
N ALA A 329 -9.83 2.58 -6.85
CA ALA A 329 -10.44 3.70 -6.14
C ALA A 329 -11.93 3.86 -6.47
N GLU A 330 -12.32 3.48 -7.69
CA GLU A 330 -13.68 3.61 -8.23
C GLU A 330 -14.63 2.47 -7.83
N LEU A 331 -14.13 1.43 -7.15
CA LEU A 331 -14.99 0.32 -6.74
C LEU A 331 -16.12 0.78 -5.82
N PRO A 332 -17.32 0.18 -5.94
CA PRO A 332 -18.42 0.51 -5.04
C PRO A 332 -18.08 0.13 -3.59
N TRP A 333 -18.66 0.84 -2.63
CA TRP A 333 -18.67 0.38 -1.25
C TRP A 333 -19.65 -0.80 -1.13
N PRO A 334 -19.21 -1.98 -0.66
CA PRO A 334 -20.09 -3.14 -0.48
C PRO A 334 -21.21 -2.84 0.50
N LYS A 335 -22.37 -3.48 0.31
CA LYS A 335 -23.40 -3.52 1.34
C LYS A 335 -22.95 -4.46 2.46
N ALA A 336 -23.28 -4.11 3.69
CA ALA A 336 -23.18 -5.00 4.83
C ALA A 336 -23.85 -6.34 4.50
N LYS A 337 -23.13 -7.44 4.77
CA LYS A 337 -23.58 -8.81 4.51
C LYS A 337 -24.49 -9.33 5.63
N GLY A 338 -24.55 -8.63 6.76
CA GLY A 338 -25.26 -9.05 7.96
C GLY A 338 -24.57 -10.23 8.64
N ILE A 339 -23.24 -10.29 8.58
CA ILE A 339 -22.47 -11.35 9.25
C ILE A 339 -22.58 -11.21 10.77
N PHE A 340 -22.22 -12.29 11.47
CA PHE A 340 -22.00 -12.21 12.90
C PHE A 340 -20.72 -11.41 13.20
N ILE A 341 -20.89 -10.31 13.92
CA ILE A 341 -19.79 -9.60 14.60
C ILE A 341 -19.78 -9.94 16.09
N GLU A 342 -18.60 -9.90 16.69
CA GLU A 342 -18.38 -10.23 18.09
C GLU A 342 -19.15 -9.30 19.03
N GLN A 343 -19.48 -9.82 20.23
CA GLN A 343 -20.32 -9.11 21.18
C GLN A 343 -19.70 -7.78 21.61
N TYR A 344 -18.39 -7.75 21.90
CA TYR A 344 -17.66 -6.53 22.22
C TYR A 344 -17.66 -5.48 21.09
N MET A 345 -17.77 -5.91 19.82
CA MET A 345 -17.94 -4.97 18.70
C MET A 345 -19.36 -4.40 18.68
N LYS A 346 -20.37 -5.16 19.14
CA LYS A 346 -21.78 -4.73 19.16
C LYS A 346 -22.08 -3.77 20.28
N ASP A 347 -21.60 -4.08 21.48
CA ASP A 347 -21.88 -3.30 22.69
C ASP A 347 -20.80 -2.26 23.02
N GLY A 348 -19.72 -2.21 22.24
CA GLY A 348 -18.68 -1.20 22.43
C GLY A 348 -17.87 -1.39 23.70
N PHE A 349 -17.68 -2.63 24.15
CA PHE A 349 -17.01 -2.97 25.41
C PHE A 349 -17.75 -2.49 26.66
N ALA A 350 -19.09 -2.40 26.60
CA ALA A 350 -19.92 -1.94 27.72
C ALA A 350 -19.61 -2.68 29.04
N ASP A 351 -19.42 -4.00 29.00
CA ASP A 351 -19.09 -4.80 30.18
C ASP A 351 -17.75 -4.39 30.81
N VAL A 352 -16.74 -4.11 29.99
CA VAL A 352 -15.41 -3.69 30.46
C VAL A 352 -15.49 -2.28 31.07
N VAL A 353 -16.17 -1.36 30.39
CA VAL A 353 -16.36 0.02 30.88
C VAL A 353 -17.11 0.03 32.20
N ASN A 354 -18.22 -0.73 32.31
CA ASN A 354 -19.00 -0.82 33.53
C ASN A 354 -18.21 -1.43 34.70
N SER A 355 -17.40 -2.46 34.43
CA SER A 355 -16.53 -3.06 35.45
C SER A 355 -15.52 -2.04 36.00
N MET A 356 -14.87 -1.27 35.11
CA MET A 356 -13.89 -0.26 35.51
C MET A 356 -14.53 0.90 36.29
N LEU A 357 -15.74 1.31 35.92
CA LEU A 357 -16.48 2.35 36.63
C LEU A 357 -16.83 1.91 38.06
N LEU A 358 -17.26 0.67 38.25
CA LEU A 358 -17.53 0.11 39.58
C LEU A 358 -16.27 0.04 40.43
N ASP A 359 -15.16 -0.44 39.88
CA ASP A 359 -13.88 -0.51 40.60
C ASP A 359 -13.41 0.88 41.06
N GLN A 360 -13.63 1.94 40.28
CA GLN A 360 -13.28 3.31 40.69
C GLN A 360 -14.19 3.81 41.82
N MET A 361 -15.50 3.54 41.76
CA MET A 361 -16.45 3.93 42.81
C MET A 361 -16.16 3.23 44.13
N ASP A 362 -15.83 1.94 44.09
CA ASP A 362 -15.47 1.17 45.28
C ASP A 362 -14.18 1.71 45.91
N ASN A 363 -13.18 2.06 45.10
CA ASN A 363 -11.93 2.67 45.61
C ASN A 363 -12.12 4.10 46.14
N SER A 364 -12.95 4.94 45.50
CA SER A 364 -13.22 6.30 46.03
C SER A 364 -14.00 6.27 47.33
N SER A 365 -14.93 5.31 47.50
CA SER A 365 -15.65 5.12 48.76
C SER A 365 -14.74 4.63 49.89
N GLY A 366 -13.71 3.84 49.58
CA GLY A 366 -12.71 3.40 50.56
C GLY A 366 -11.81 4.55 51.05
N ASP A 367 -11.43 5.46 50.16
CA ASP A 367 -10.64 6.65 50.51
C ASP A 367 -11.48 7.68 51.29
N GLU A 368 -12.75 7.90 50.94
CA GLU A 368 -13.66 8.76 51.71
C GLU A 368 -13.92 8.23 53.14
N ILE A 369 -14.07 6.91 53.31
CA ILE A 369 -14.21 6.29 54.65
C ILE A 369 -12.90 6.41 55.45
N MET A 370 -11.74 6.33 54.80
CA MET A 370 -10.46 6.48 55.48
C MET A 370 -10.19 7.93 55.89
N ASP A 371 -10.56 8.90 55.05
CA ASP A 371 -10.50 10.33 55.37
C ASP A 371 -11.52 10.72 56.47
N GLU A 372 -12.74 10.18 56.45
CA GLU A 372 -13.71 10.36 57.55
C GLU A 372 -13.22 9.74 58.87
N MET A 373 -12.55 8.58 58.83
CA MET A 373 -11.95 7.98 60.03
C MET A 373 -10.76 8.79 60.57
N ILE A 374 -9.97 9.42 59.69
CA ILE A 374 -8.86 10.30 60.09
C ILE A 374 -9.40 11.63 60.67
N ASP A 375 -10.48 12.17 60.10
CA ASP A 375 -11.13 13.37 60.63
C ASP A 375 -11.87 13.11 61.96
N GLU A 376 -12.51 11.94 62.14
CA GLU A 376 -13.07 11.54 63.43
C GLU A 376 -12.00 11.33 64.51
N GLU A 377 -10.85 10.71 64.19
CA GLU A 377 -9.71 10.59 65.13
C GLU A 377 -9.07 11.95 65.47
N SER A 378 -9.01 12.89 64.52
CA SER A 378 -8.47 14.24 64.78
C SER A 378 -9.42 15.08 65.67
N SER A 379 -10.73 14.91 65.51
CA SER A 379 -11.75 15.61 66.32
C SER A 379 -11.77 15.17 67.80
N HIS A 380 -11.19 14.01 68.12
CA HIS A 380 -11.09 13.48 69.48
C HIS A 380 -9.78 13.82 70.20
N ILE A 381 -8.81 14.48 69.55
CA ILE A 381 -7.50 14.81 70.15
C ILE A 381 -7.38 16.29 70.57
N GLU A 382 -8.27 17.18 70.14
CA GLU A 382 -8.33 18.57 70.65
C GLU A 382 -9.30 18.72 71.83
N ASN A 383 -8.91 18.25 73.02
CA ASN A 383 -9.28 18.87 74.31
C ASN A 383 -8.59 18.16 75.50
N ARG A 384 -7.25 18.20 75.54
CA ARG A 384 -6.50 18.06 76.81
C ARG A 384 -5.32 19.02 76.82
N VAL A 385 -5.63 20.30 77.05
CA VAL A 385 -4.67 21.26 77.57
C VAL A 385 -4.66 21.16 79.10
N LEU A 386 -3.45 21.07 79.63
CA LEU A 386 -3.05 20.87 81.02
C LEU A 386 -3.60 21.92 82.01
N HIS A 387 -3.99 21.43 83.18
CA HIS A 387 -3.60 22.01 84.47
C HIS A 387 -2.98 20.91 85.34
#